data_AF-A0A2A8V5Z9-F1
#
_entry.id   AF-A0A2A8V5Z9-F1
#
_cell.length_a   1.000
_cell.length_b   1.000
_cell.length_c   1.000
_cell.angle_alpha   90.00
_cell.angle_beta   90.00
_cell.angle_gamma   90.00
#
_symmetry.space_group_name_H-M   'P 1'
#
loop_
_entity.id
_entity.type
_entity.pdbx_description
1 polymer ?
#
loop_
_entity_poly.entity_id
_entity_poly.type
_entity_poly.pdbx_seq_one_letter_code
_entity_poly.pdbx_strand_id
1 'polypeptide(L)'
;MFRNAAELVAQAKEQNVKIAEIMIQCEMETRSISREEVIAGMEKNLVVMEQAVERGIRGVKSPTGLTGGDAVKVQAYMKSGKGLSGDTILDAVSKAVATNEVNAAMGIICATPTAGSAGTVPGVLFALKEKLQPTREEMIEFLFTAGAFGMVVANNACISGAAGGCQAEVGSASGMAAAAAVEMAGGTQDQAATAMAISLKNMLGLVCDPVAGLVEVPCVKRNAAGASNAMISADLALAGVTSTIPCDEVIEAMFRIGQTMPVALRETAEGGLAATPTGRRLQEEIFGKIND
;
A
#
# COMPACT_ATOMS: atom_id res chain seq x y z
N MET A 1 10.32 1.77 -22.05
CA MET A 1 9.20 2.01 -21.11
C MET A 1 8.10 0.98 -21.30
N PHE A 2 7.72 0.26 -20.24
CA PHE A 2 6.63 -0.71 -20.23
C PHE A 2 5.28 -0.03 -19.98
N ARG A 3 4.20 -0.57 -20.57
CA ARG A 3 2.85 0.01 -20.44
C ARG A 3 1.97 -0.75 -19.48
N ASN A 4 2.16 -2.06 -19.35
CA ASN A 4 1.34 -2.97 -18.55
C ASN A 4 2.21 -4.01 -17.82
N ALA A 5 1.61 -4.81 -16.93
CA ALA A 5 2.33 -5.80 -16.14
C ALA A 5 2.93 -6.91 -17.03
N ALA A 6 2.22 -7.34 -18.08
CA ALA A 6 2.75 -8.33 -19.02
C ALA A 6 4.04 -7.86 -19.71
N GLU A 7 4.09 -6.61 -20.19
CA GLU A 7 5.29 -6.01 -20.78
C GLU A 7 6.43 -5.86 -19.78
N LEU A 8 6.11 -5.42 -18.55
CA LEU A 8 7.08 -5.31 -17.46
C LEU A 8 7.75 -6.65 -17.16
N VAL A 9 6.94 -7.70 -16.98
CA VAL A 9 7.41 -9.06 -16.70
C VAL A 9 8.19 -9.63 -17.89
N ALA A 10 7.71 -9.42 -19.11
CA ALA A 10 8.39 -9.89 -20.32
C ALA A 10 9.79 -9.27 -20.47
N GLN A 11 9.92 -7.96 -20.27
CA GLN A 11 11.22 -7.26 -20.33
C GLN A 11 12.19 -7.75 -19.27
N ALA A 12 11.73 -7.90 -18.02
CA ALA A 12 12.56 -8.41 -16.93
C ALA A 12 13.05 -9.85 -17.20
N LYS A 13 12.19 -10.70 -17.78
CA LYS A 13 12.55 -12.08 -18.16
C LYS A 13 13.51 -12.13 -19.35
N GLU A 14 13.28 -11.32 -20.39
CA GLU A 14 14.14 -11.27 -21.57
C GLU A 14 15.57 -10.84 -21.21
N GLN A 15 15.70 -9.86 -20.31
CA GLN A 15 16.99 -9.38 -19.82
C GLN A 15 17.59 -10.25 -18.69
N ASN A 16 16.81 -11.19 -18.15
CA ASN A 16 17.18 -11.99 -16.97
C ASN A 16 17.58 -11.12 -15.76
N VAL A 17 16.76 -10.11 -15.46
CA VAL A 17 16.95 -9.17 -14.35
C VAL A 17 15.70 -9.09 -13.45
N LYS A 18 15.86 -8.48 -12.27
CA LYS A 18 14.73 -8.13 -11.39
C LYS A 18 13.83 -7.07 -12.02
N ILE A 19 12.56 -7.04 -11.63
CA ILE A 19 11.61 -5.97 -11.97
C ILE A 19 12.13 -4.61 -11.48
N ALA A 20 12.79 -4.58 -10.32
CA ALA A 20 13.48 -3.38 -9.82
C ALA A 20 14.41 -2.75 -10.87
N GLU A 21 15.20 -3.58 -11.57
CA GLU A 21 16.17 -3.12 -12.56
C GLU A 21 15.48 -2.47 -13.77
N ILE A 22 14.38 -3.05 -14.25
CA ILE A 22 13.58 -2.45 -15.34
C ILE A 22 13.03 -1.08 -14.94
N MET A 23 12.60 -0.91 -13.68
CA MET A 23 12.13 0.39 -13.19
C MET A 23 13.26 1.41 -13.03
N ILE A 24 14.44 0.98 -12.56
CA ILE A 24 15.62 1.85 -12.47
C ILE A 24 16.01 2.37 -13.86
N GLN A 25 16.09 1.49 -14.85
CA GLN A 25 16.35 1.87 -16.25
C GLN A 25 15.30 2.85 -16.77
N CYS A 26 14.01 2.60 -16.48
CA CYS A 26 12.92 3.49 -16.86
C CYS A 26 13.05 4.89 -16.23
N GLU A 27 13.42 4.99 -14.94
CA GLU A 27 13.65 6.27 -14.27
C GLU A 27 14.85 7.02 -14.87
N MET A 28 15.95 6.31 -15.14
CA MET A 28 17.14 6.89 -15.79
C MET A 28 16.80 7.50 -17.15
N GLU A 29 16.08 6.75 -18.00
CA GLU A 29 15.64 7.19 -19.32
C GLU A 29 14.67 8.39 -19.24
N THR A 30 13.65 8.29 -18.38
CA THR A 30 12.57 9.29 -18.30
C THR A 30 13.09 10.63 -17.78
N ARG A 31 14.01 10.60 -16.83
CA ARG A 31 14.51 11.81 -16.16
C ARG A 31 15.85 12.27 -16.71
N SER A 32 16.47 11.50 -17.62
CA SER A 32 17.81 11.76 -18.14
C SER A 32 18.87 11.97 -17.04
N ILE A 33 18.83 11.14 -16.00
CA ILE A 33 19.77 11.20 -14.85
C ILE A 33 20.51 9.87 -14.66
N SER A 34 21.61 9.91 -13.92
CA SER A 34 22.45 8.75 -13.65
C SER A 34 21.76 7.72 -12.74
N ARG A 35 22.25 6.47 -12.76
CA ARG A 35 21.78 5.41 -11.87
C ARG A 35 21.94 5.81 -10.41
N GLU A 36 23.08 6.41 -10.08
CA GLU A 36 23.43 6.85 -8.74
C GLU A 36 22.43 7.89 -8.21
N GLU A 37 22.00 8.82 -9.06
CA GLU A 37 20.99 9.82 -8.71
C GLU A 37 19.60 9.20 -8.50
N VAL A 38 19.22 8.21 -9.32
CA VAL A 38 17.96 7.46 -9.18
C VAL A 38 17.92 6.70 -7.85
N ILE A 39 18.98 5.93 -7.57
CA ILE A 39 19.12 5.16 -6.32
C ILE A 39 19.13 6.10 -5.11
N ALA A 40 19.91 7.19 -5.14
CA ALA A 40 19.97 8.16 -4.05
C ALA A 40 18.61 8.86 -3.81
N GLY A 41 17.83 9.09 -4.87
CA GLY A 41 16.47 9.61 -4.76
C GLY A 41 15.54 8.64 -4.02
N MET A 42 15.57 7.36 -4.39
CA MET A 42 14.75 6.35 -3.73
C MET A 42 15.21 6.06 -2.30
N GLU A 43 16.50 6.15 -2.02
CA GLU A 43 17.02 6.02 -0.65
C GLU A 43 16.46 7.11 0.28
N LYS A 44 16.30 8.35 -0.19
CA LYS A 44 15.64 9.39 0.60
C LYS A 44 14.20 9.01 0.98
N ASN A 45 13.45 8.41 0.04
CA ASN A 45 12.10 7.91 0.32
C ASN A 45 12.13 6.79 1.36
N LEU A 46 13.08 5.85 1.24
CA LEU A 46 13.25 4.76 2.20
C LEU A 46 13.57 5.29 3.61
N VAL A 47 14.44 6.30 3.74
CA VAL A 47 14.72 6.95 5.03
C VAL A 47 13.46 7.60 5.62
N VAL A 48 12.66 8.30 4.81
CA VAL A 48 11.39 8.89 5.28
C VAL A 48 10.42 7.81 5.77
N MET A 49 10.31 6.69 5.04
CA MET A 49 9.48 5.57 5.45
C MET A 49 9.96 4.94 6.76
N GLU A 50 11.27 4.76 6.93
CA GLU A 50 11.89 4.23 8.16
C GLU A 50 11.56 5.13 9.36
N GLN A 51 11.77 6.44 9.21
CA GLN A 51 11.48 7.44 10.24
C GLN A 51 9.99 7.48 10.61
N ALA A 52 9.09 7.36 9.63
CA ALA A 52 7.65 7.33 9.87
C ALA A 52 7.25 6.08 10.67
N VAL A 53 7.75 4.89 10.31
CA VAL A 53 7.51 3.65 11.07
C VAL A 53 8.03 3.79 12.49
N GLU A 54 9.30 4.20 12.67
CA GLU A 54 9.93 4.36 13.99
C GLU A 54 9.21 5.37 14.88
N ARG A 55 8.69 6.45 14.29
CA ARG A 55 7.88 7.44 15.02
C ARG A 55 6.54 6.85 15.42
N GLY A 56 5.83 6.18 14.52
CA GLY A 56 4.50 5.64 14.79
C GLY A 56 4.49 4.50 15.81
N ILE A 57 5.48 3.59 15.79
CA ILE A 57 5.59 2.51 16.77
C ILE A 57 5.95 2.99 18.19
N ARG A 58 6.46 4.22 18.33
CA ARG A 58 6.62 4.90 19.63
C ARG A 58 5.32 5.53 20.14
N GLY A 59 4.29 5.58 19.30
CA GLY A 59 2.99 6.17 19.58
C GLY A 59 2.90 7.62 19.12
N VAL A 60 1.86 7.91 18.35
CA VAL A 60 1.44 9.25 17.93
C VAL A 60 -0.08 9.38 18.06
N LYS A 61 -0.61 10.60 18.05
CA LYS A 61 -2.05 10.86 18.08
C LYS A 61 -2.41 11.91 17.04
N SER A 62 -3.54 11.73 16.36
CA SER A 62 -4.07 12.75 15.47
C SER A 62 -4.60 13.96 16.24
N PRO A 63 -4.66 15.15 15.61
CA PRO A 63 -5.26 16.33 16.23
C PRO A 63 -6.74 16.15 16.61
N THR A 64 -7.47 15.30 15.89
CA THR A 64 -8.89 14.99 16.14
C THR A 64 -9.08 13.98 17.26
N GLY A 65 -8.06 13.19 17.59
CA GLY A 65 -8.12 12.10 18.56
C GLY A 65 -8.83 10.84 18.06
N LEU A 66 -9.26 10.79 16.79
CA LEU A 66 -9.93 9.61 16.22
C LEU A 66 -8.99 8.41 16.04
N THR A 67 -7.69 8.66 15.85
CA THR A 67 -6.68 7.61 15.70
C THR A 67 -5.40 7.95 16.46
N GLY A 68 -4.65 6.90 16.82
CA GLY A 68 -3.36 7.04 17.49
C GLY A 68 -3.11 5.99 18.56
N GLY A 69 -1.91 5.39 18.52
CA GLY A 69 -1.45 4.42 19.50
C GLY A 69 -1.95 3.00 19.26
N ASP A 70 -2.67 2.73 18.17
CA ASP A 70 -3.08 1.38 17.82
C ASP A 70 -1.88 0.54 17.37
N ALA A 71 -0.88 1.14 16.72
CA ALA A 71 0.37 0.45 16.41
C ALA A 71 1.06 -0.11 17.68
N VAL A 72 1.08 0.69 18.75
CA VAL A 72 1.64 0.30 20.05
C VAL A 72 0.84 -0.86 20.67
N LYS A 73 -0.49 -0.81 20.59
CA LYS A 73 -1.36 -1.90 21.07
C LYS A 73 -1.10 -3.19 20.30
N VAL A 74 -0.96 -3.14 18.97
CA VAL A 74 -0.65 -4.33 18.15
C VAL A 74 0.74 -4.89 18.49
N GLN A 75 1.75 -4.03 18.65
CA GLN A 75 3.10 -4.44 19.08
C GLN A 75 3.08 -5.11 20.47
N ALA A 76 2.34 -4.56 21.42
CA ALA A 76 2.18 -5.17 22.74
C ALA A 76 1.44 -6.52 22.67
N TYR A 77 0.41 -6.63 21.82
CA TYR A 77 -0.32 -7.87 21.60
C TYR A 77 0.56 -8.96 20.98
N MET A 78 1.34 -8.62 19.95
CA MET A 78 2.32 -9.52 19.33
C MET A 78 3.33 -10.05 20.37
N LYS A 79 3.93 -9.15 21.15
CA LYS A 79 4.89 -9.51 22.23
C LYS A 79 4.30 -10.37 23.33
N SER A 80 2.98 -10.39 23.48
CA SER A 80 2.31 -11.25 24.47
C SER A 80 2.30 -12.74 24.07
N GLY A 81 2.65 -13.07 22.82
CA GLY A 81 2.62 -14.43 22.28
C GLY A 81 1.20 -14.99 22.06
N LYS A 82 0.17 -14.12 22.12
CA LYS A 82 -1.25 -14.48 21.95
C LYS A 82 -1.77 -14.20 20.54
N GLY A 83 -0.89 -13.86 19.61
CA GLY A 83 -1.25 -13.56 18.22
C GLY A 83 -2.06 -14.69 17.57
N LEU A 84 -3.17 -14.35 16.92
CA LEU A 84 -3.92 -15.32 16.11
C LEU A 84 -3.26 -15.50 14.73
N SER A 85 -2.74 -14.40 14.18
CA SER A 85 -1.87 -14.40 13.02
C SER A 85 -0.42 -14.60 13.44
N GLY A 86 0.43 -15.05 12.53
CA GLY A 86 1.87 -15.14 12.80
C GLY A 86 2.52 -13.77 13.03
N ASP A 87 3.60 -13.75 13.81
CA ASP A 87 4.28 -12.51 14.25
C ASP A 87 4.70 -11.62 13.08
N THR A 88 5.18 -12.18 11.97
CA THR A 88 5.56 -11.38 10.79
C THR A 88 4.38 -10.59 10.20
N ILE A 89 3.17 -11.17 10.20
CA ILE A 89 1.96 -10.47 9.72
C ILE A 89 1.54 -9.40 10.72
N LEU A 90 1.57 -9.72 12.03
CA LEU A 90 1.24 -8.74 13.07
C LEU A 90 2.21 -7.56 13.07
N ASP A 91 3.49 -7.82 12.82
CA ASP A 91 4.51 -6.80 12.71
C ASP A 91 4.26 -5.92 11.47
N ALA A 92 3.96 -6.51 10.31
CA ALA A 92 3.58 -5.77 9.10
C ALA A 92 2.35 -4.89 9.32
N VAL A 93 1.32 -5.44 9.96
CA VAL A 93 0.11 -4.71 10.36
C VAL A 93 0.46 -3.53 11.27
N SER A 94 1.27 -3.76 12.31
CA SER A 94 1.62 -2.73 13.27
C SER A 94 2.41 -1.58 12.64
N LYS A 95 3.33 -1.89 11.73
CA LYS A 95 4.17 -0.93 11.01
C LYS A 95 3.35 -0.16 9.96
N ALA A 96 2.38 -0.81 9.32
CA ALA A 96 1.44 -0.14 8.42
C ALA A 96 0.52 0.84 9.18
N VAL A 97 -0.01 0.42 10.33
CA VAL A 97 -0.80 1.29 11.22
C VAL A 97 0.07 2.44 11.72
N ALA A 98 1.30 2.18 12.17
CA ALA A 98 2.22 3.19 12.67
C ALA A 98 2.42 4.34 11.67
N THR A 99 2.76 4.01 10.42
CA THR A 99 2.97 5.01 9.36
C THR A 99 1.70 5.82 9.08
N ASN A 100 0.53 5.16 9.02
CA ASN A 100 -0.72 5.87 8.76
C ASN A 100 -1.20 6.71 9.96
N GLU A 101 -0.85 6.32 11.19
CA GLU A 101 -1.06 7.16 12.37
C GLU A 101 -0.13 8.39 12.35
N VAL A 102 1.09 8.27 11.81
CA VAL A 102 1.97 9.44 11.57
C VAL A 102 1.37 10.38 10.53
N ASN A 103 0.80 9.83 9.44
CA ASN A 103 0.07 10.63 8.45
C ASN A 103 -1.11 11.39 9.10
N ALA A 104 -1.94 10.69 9.89
CA ALA A 104 -3.05 11.29 10.62
C ALA A 104 -2.61 12.34 11.66
N ALA A 105 -1.39 12.22 12.17
CA ALA A 105 -0.76 13.19 13.06
C ALA A 105 -0.03 14.34 12.31
N MET A 106 -0.29 14.51 11.00
CA MET A 106 0.33 15.52 10.14
C MET A 106 1.88 15.41 10.09
N GLY A 107 2.40 14.21 10.28
CA GLY A 107 3.83 13.91 10.13
C GLY A 107 4.23 13.71 8.67
N ILE A 108 5.54 13.68 8.44
CA ILE A 108 6.11 13.41 7.11
C ILE A 108 6.01 11.91 6.82
N ILE A 109 5.45 11.57 5.66
CA ILE A 109 5.33 10.21 5.13
C ILE A 109 5.74 10.17 3.66
N CYS A 110 5.90 8.96 3.11
CA CYS A 110 6.06 8.75 1.68
C CYS A 110 4.76 8.14 1.11
N ALA A 111 4.14 8.79 0.13
CA ALA A 111 2.89 8.33 -0.46
C ALA A 111 3.10 7.05 -1.29
N THR A 112 2.25 6.04 -1.10
CA THR A 112 2.36 4.74 -1.81
C THR A 112 0.99 4.11 -2.08
N PRO A 113 0.31 4.42 -3.21
CA PRO A 113 0.56 5.55 -4.10
C PRO A 113 0.00 6.89 -3.55
N THR A 114 -0.89 6.86 -2.54
CA THR A 114 -1.43 8.08 -1.91
C THR A 114 -1.03 8.19 -0.44
N ALA A 115 -1.32 9.33 0.18
CA ALA A 115 -1.17 9.50 1.62
C ALA A 115 -2.10 8.55 2.41
N GLY A 116 -3.27 8.22 1.85
CA GLY A 116 -4.24 7.32 2.46
C GLY A 116 -3.75 5.88 2.61
N SER A 117 -2.90 5.42 1.69
CA SER A 117 -2.34 4.06 1.67
C SER A 117 -0.85 4.00 2.02
N ALA A 118 -0.28 5.10 2.51
CA ALA A 118 1.16 5.29 2.72
C ALA A 118 1.79 4.26 3.67
N GLY A 119 1.01 3.62 4.54
CA GLY A 119 1.51 2.64 5.50
C GLY A 119 1.74 1.25 4.92
N THR A 120 1.05 0.87 3.85
CA THR A 120 1.01 -0.53 3.39
C THR A 120 2.38 -1.03 2.91
N VAL A 121 3.02 -0.30 1.98
CA VAL A 121 4.35 -0.64 1.45
C VAL A 121 5.44 -0.69 2.52
N PRO A 122 5.64 0.36 3.36
CA PRO A 122 6.65 0.29 4.41
C PRO A 122 6.30 -0.75 5.49
N GLY A 123 5.02 -0.97 5.80
CA GLY A 123 4.59 -2.00 6.73
C GLY A 123 5.12 -3.38 6.35
N VAL A 124 4.97 -3.76 5.08
CA VAL A 124 5.48 -5.02 4.53
C VAL A 124 7.01 -5.04 4.51
N LEU A 125 7.65 -4.01 3.94
CA LEU A 125 9.11 -3.93 3.82
C LEU A 125 9.81 -4.12 5.17
N PHE A 126 9.43 -3.33 6.17
CA PHE A 126 10.11 -3.34 7.44
C PHE A 126 9.77 -4.57 8.29
N ALA A 127 8.65 -5.24 8.06
CA ALA A 127 8.34 -6.52 8.71
C ALA A 127 9.13 -7.70 8.13
N LEU A 128 9.44 -7.66 6.83
CA LEU A 128 10.27 -8.66 6.18
C LEU A 128 11.75 -8.54 6.56
N LYS A 129 12.19 -7.38 7.09
CA LYS A 129 13.59 -7.11 7.45
C LYS A 129 14.20 -8.18 8.36
N GLU A 130 13.46 -8.65 9.37
CA GLU A 130 13.96 -9.66 10.31
C GLU A 130 14.02 -11.06 9.68
N LYS A 131 13.05 -11.38 8.81
CA LYS A 131 12.91 -12.71 8.20
C LYS A 131 13.85 -12.92 7.02
N LEU A 132 14.01 -11.92 6.17
CA LEU A 132 14.80 -12.00 4.93
C LEU A 132 16.20 -11.41 5.05
N GLN A 133 16.45 -10.60 6.10
CA GLN A 133 17.74 -9.91 6.32
C GLN A 133 18.27 -9.19 5.06
N PRO A 134 17.42 -8.40 4.36
CA PRO A 134 17.83 -7.76 3.12
C PRO A 134 18.92 -6.72 3.38
N THR A 135 19.82 -6.59 2.41
CA THR A 135 20.75 -5.47 2.32
C THR A 135 19.99 -4.15 2.11
N ARG A 136 20.66 -3.02 2.35
CA ARG A 136 20.06 -1.70 2.08
C ARG A 136 19.69 -1.54 0.60
N GLU A 137 20.50 -2.09 -0.29
CA GLU A 137 20.24 -2.09 -1.73
C GLU A 137 18.96 -2.88 -2.07
N GLU A 138 18.78 -4.08 -1.52
CA GLU A 138 17.55 -4.86 -1.73
C GLU A 138 16.29 -4.18 -1.15
N MET A 139 16.42 -3.42 -0.07
CA MET A 139 15.32 -2.59 0.44
C MET A 139 14.96 -1.44 -0.53
N ILE A 140 15.95 -0.89 -1.22
CA ILE A 140 15.73 0.14 -2.25
C ILE A 140 15.11 -0.50 -3.50
N GLU A 141 15.63 -1.66 -3.94
CA GLU A 141 15.06 -2.45 -5.05
C GLU A 141 13.60 -2.80 -4.80
N PHE A 142 13.23 -3.18 -3.57
CA PHE A 142 11.83 -3.41 -3.20
C PHE A 142 10.93 -2.22 -3.51
N LEU A 143 11.39 -0.99 -3.24
CA LEU A 143 10.63 0.22 -3.55
C LEU A 143 10.55 0.47 -5.06
N PHE A 144 11.58 0.14 -5.82
CA PHE A 144 11.53 0.20 -7.29
C PHE A 144 10.54 -0.82 -7.86
N THR A 145 10.50 -2.04 -7.32
CA THR A 145 9.53 -3.06 -7.75
C THR A 145 8.11 -2.65 -7.42
N ALA A 146 7.88 -2.15 -6.21
CA ALA A 146 6.59 -1.57 -5.82
C ALA A 146 6.22 -0.40 -6.75
N GLY A 147 7.17 0.49 -7.06
CA GLY A 147 7.01 1.61 -7.98
C GLY A 147 6.66 1.19 -9.41
N ALA A 148 7.27 0.12 -9.92
CA ALA A 148 6.99 -0.43 -11.25
C ALA A 148 5.52 -0.85 -11.40
N PHE A 149 5.02 -1.64 -10.46
CA PHE A 149 3.62 -2.04 -10.44
C PHE A 149 2.68 -0.86 -10.15
N GLY A 150 3.10 0.09 -9.32
CA GLY A 150 2.38 1.34 -9.09
C GLY A 150 2.20 2.15 -10.38
N MET A 151 3.26 2.24 -11.20
CA MET A 151 3.21 2.91 -12.51
C MET A 151 2.31 2.17 -13.50
N VAL A 152 2.31 0.83 -13.50
CA VAL A 152 1.36 0.03 -14.29
C VAL A 152 -0.08 0.38 -13.91
N VAL A 153 -0.40 0.43 -12.61
CA VAL A 153 -1.76 0.78 -12.17
C VAL A 153 -2.10 2.22 -12.56
N ALA A 154 -1.19 3.17 -12.34
CA ALA A 154 -1.42 4.57 -12.67
C ALA A 154 -1.68 4.81 -14.17
N ASN A 155 -1.01 4.05 -15.04
CA ASN A 155 -1.15 4.17 -16.49
C ASN A 155 -2.44 3.55 -17.04
N ASN A 156 -2.98 2.51 -16.38
CA ASN A 156 -4.10 1.71 -16.92
C ASN A 156 -5.40 1.83 -16.12
N ALA A 157 -5.36 2.45 -14.94
CA ALA A 157 -6.50 2.60 -14.06
C ALA A 157 -6.52 3.98 -13.39
N CYS A 158 -6.82 4.04 -12.09
CA CYS A 158 -6.70 5.22 -11.27
C CYS A 158 -6.07 4.84 -9.92
N ILE A 159 -5.47 5.82 -9.25
CA ILE A 159 -4.85 5.66 -7.93
C ILE A 159 -5.53 6.52 -6.86
N SER A 160 -6.64 7.18 -7.19
CA SER A 160 -7.34 8.12 -6.31
C SER A 160 -8.58 7.48 -5.68
N GLY A 161 -8.70 7.60 -4.35
CA GLY A 161 -9.87 7.18 -3.59
C GLY A 161 -11.16 7.84 -4.07
N ALA A 162 -11.11 9.16 -4.29
CA ALA A 162 -12.22 9.93 -4.85
C ALA A 162 -12.69 9.44 -6.23
N ALA A 163 -11.78 8.93 -7.07
CA ALA A 163 -12.12 8.49 -8.43
C ALA A 163 -12.53 7.02 -8.51
N GLY A 164 -11.83 6.14 -7.80
CA GLY A 164 -11.96 4.69 -7.96
C GLY A 164 -12.31 3.90 -6.70
N GLY A 165 -12.55 4.57 -5.57
CA GLY A 165 -12.67 3.94 -4.27
C GLY A 165 -11.30 3.56 -3.68
N CYS A 166 -11.31 3.03 -2.46
CA CYS A 166 -10.08 2.70 -1.73
C CYS A 166 -9.37 1.46 -2.29
N GLN A 167 -10.02 0.69 -3.18
CA GLN A 167 -9.35 -0.31 -4.03
C GLN A 167 -8.19 0.31 -4.84
N ALA A 168 -8.36 1.55 -5.31
CA ALA A 168 -7.36 2.27 -6.11
C ALA A 168 -6.18 2.77 -5.27
N GLU A 169 -6.35 2.91 -3.95
CA GLU A 169 -5.32 3.38 -3.03
C GLU A 169 -4.70 2.20 -2.28
N VAL A 170 -5.41 1.68 -1.27
CA VAL A 170 -4.93 0.61 -0.40
C VAL A 170 -4.87 -0.71 -1.16
N GLY A 171 -5.79 -0.96 -2.09
CA GLY A 171 -5.70 -2.16 -2.96
C GLY A 171 -4.44 -2.13 -3.82
N SER A 172 -4.20 -1.02 -4.53
CA SER A 172 -2.97 -0.80 -5.30
C SER A 172 -1.71 -0.95 -4.45
N ALA A 173 -1.67 -0.29 -3.28
CA ALA A 173 -0.54 -0.39 -2.35
C ALA A 173 -0.29 -1.82 -1.86
N SER A 174 -1.38 -2.56 -1.59
CA SER A 174 -1.32 -3.97 -1.19
C SER A 174 -0.77 -4.84 -2.32
N GLY A 175 -1.17 -4.59 -3.57
CA GLY A 175 -0.61 -5.28 -4.74
C GLY A 175 0.87 -4.96 -4.95
N MET A 176 1.23 -3.67 -4.92
CA MET A 176 2.61 -3.19 -5.07
C MET A 176 3.53 -3.84 -4.04
N ALA A 177 3.12 -3.85 -2.77
CA ALA A 177 3.86 -4.45 -1.68
C ALA A 177 3.97 -5.98 -1.82
N ALA A 178 2.92 -6.65 -2.29
CA ALA A 178 2.93 -8.11 -2.51
C ALA A 178 3.94 -8.49 -3.59
N ALA A 179 3.92 -7.80 -4.73
CA ALA A 179 4.85 -8.06 -5.83
C ALA A 179 6.32 -7.82 -5.42
N ALA A 180 6.57 -6.71 -4.71
CA ALA A 180 7.90 -6.40 -4.18
C ALA A 180 8.38 -7.40 -3.13
N ALA A 181 7.48 -7.90 -2.28
CA ALA A 181 7.79 -8.95 -1.30
C ALA A 181 8.18 -10.27 -1.96
N VAL A 182 7.48 -10.66 -3.04
CA VAL A 182 7.84 -11.85 -3.83
C VAL A 182 9.25 -11.72 -4.40
N GLU A 183 9.58 -10.60 -5.03
CA GLU A 183 10.90 -10.41 -5.63
C GLU A 183 12.01 -10.38 -4.58
N MET A 184 11.81 -9.68 -3.46
CA MET A 184 12.77 -9.67 -2.34
C MET A 184 12.98 -11.07 -1.75
N ALA A 185 11.94 -11.91 -1.75
CA ALA A 185 12.04 -13.29 -1.30
C ALA A 185 12.63 -14.26 -2.35
N GLY A 186 13.05 -13.75 -3.52
CA GLY A 186 13.64 -14.54 -4.60
C GLY A 186 12.64 -15.24 -5.52
N GLY A 187 11.36 -14.83 -5.50
CA GLY A 187 10.37 -15.31 -6.45
C GLY A 187 10.59 -14.79 -7.87
N THR A 188 9.96 -15.45 -8.84
CA THR A 188 10.08 -15.08 -10.26
C THR A 188 9.24 -13.83 -10.59
N GLN A 189 9.53 -13.22 -11.74
CA GLN A 189 8.77 -12.08 -12.26
C GLN A 189 7.30 -12.43 -12.48
N ASP A 190 7.00 -13.65 -12.92
CA ASP A 190 5.62 -14.15 -13.07
C ASP A 190 4.92 -14.30 -11.70
N GLN A 191 5.64 -14.75 -10.67
CA GLN A 191 5.11 -14.82 -9.29
C GLN A 191 4.84 -13.42 -8.73
N ALA A 192 5.68 -12.42 -9.03
CA ALA A 192 5.45 -11.05 -8.59
C ALA A 192 4.16 -10.47 -9.19
N ALA A 193 3.93 -10.64 -10.49
CA ALA A 193 2.67 -10.26 -11.13
C ALA A 193 1.47 -11.08 -10.62
N THR A 194 1.68 -12.35 -10.28
CA THR A 194 0.65 -13.20 -9.66
C THR A 194 0.26 -12.67 -8.27
N ALA A 195 1.22 -12.29 -7.44
CA ALA A 195 0.96 -11.72 -6.11
C ALA A 195 0.21 -10.39 -6.20
N MET A 196 0.58 -9.51 -7.14
CA MET A 196 -0.18 -8.30 -7.44
C MET A 196 -1.65 -8.64 -7.79
N ALA A 197 -1.85 -9.58 -8.71
CA ALA A 197 -3.19 -9.97 -9.16
C ALA A 197 -4.05 -10.56 -8.04
N ILE A 198 -3.49 -11.46 -7.21
CA ILE A 198 -4.19 -12.03 -6.05
C ILE A 198 -4.57 -10.93 -5.06
N SER A 199 -3.59 -10.08 -4.73
CA SER A 199 -3.76 -9.00 -3.76
C SER A 199 -4.86 -8.02 -4.18
N LEU A 200 -4.84 -7.57 -5.44
CA LEU A 200 -5.85 -6.67 -5.99
C LEU A 200 -7.24 -7.30 -6.01
N LYS A 201 -7.38 -8.57 -6.43
CA LYS A 201 -8.68 -9.27 -6.47
C LYS A 201 -9.39 -9.25 -5.13
N ASN A 202 -8.64 -9.43 -4.03
CA ASN A 202 -9.19 -9.42 -2.67
C ASN A 202 -9.72 -8.05 -2.24
N MET A 203 -9.35 -6.99 -2.96
CA MET A 203 -9.67 -5.59 -2.62
C MET A 203 -10.62 -4.93 -3.62
N LEU A 204 -11.04 -5.63 -4.69
CA LEU A 204 -11.98 -5.10 -5.68
C LEU A 204 -13.32 -4.72 -5.05
N GLY A 205 -13.85 -3.56 -5.43
CA GLY A 205 -15.10 -3.00 -4.91
C GLY A 205 -14.97 -2.25 -3.58
N LEU A 206 -13.76 -2.12 -3.02
CA LEU A 206 -13.57 -1.39 -1.77
C LEU A 206 -13.84 0.11 -1.94
N VAL A 207 -14.95 0.58 -1.35
CA VAL A 207 -15.43 1.97 -1.37
C VAL A 207 -14.51 2.93 -0.60
N CYS A 208 -14.54 4.23 -0.89
CA CYS A 208 -13.80 5.24 -0.13
C CYS A 208 -14.80 6.20 0.53
N ASP A 209 -15.13 5.99 1.80
CA ASP A 209 -16.09 6.85 2.52
C ASP A 209 -15.56 7.17 3.93
N PRO A 210 -14.52 8.02 4.04
CA PRO A 210 -13.86 8.32 5.31
C PRO A 210 -14.71 9.21 6.21
N VAL A 211 -14.71 8.92 7.51
CA VAL A 211 -15.39 9.74 8.53
C VAL A 211 -14.83 11.14 8.50
N ALA A 212 -15.73 12.12 8.42
CA ALA A 212 -15.40 13.54 8.36
C ALA A 212 -14.46 13.93 7.18
N GLY A 213 -14.37 13.11 6.13
CA GLY A 213 -13.45 13.36 5.01
C GLY A 213 -11.97 13.22 5.39
N LEU A 214 -11.66 12.66 6.56
CA LEU A 214 -10.30 12.62 7.11
C LEU A 214 -9.61 11.29 6.80
N VAL A 215 -8.29 11.34 6.58
CA VAL A 215 -7.44 10.17 6.35
C VAL A 215 -7.12 9.44 7.67
N GLU A 216 -8.17 9.10 8.43
CA GLU A 216 -8.10 8.48 9.75
C GLU A 216 -8.96 7.22 9.80
N VAL A 217 -10.28 7.38 9.75
CA VAL A 217 -11.25 6.28 9.86
C VAL A 217 -11.98 6.15 8.53
N PRO A 218 -11.91 5.00 7.83
CA PRO A 218 -11.26 3.74 8.20
C PRO A 218 -9.80 3.61 7.73
N CYS A 219 -9.21 4.65 7.14
CA CYS A 219 -7.97 4.62 6.37
C CYS A 219 -6.79 3.95 7.12
N VAL A 220 -6.61 4.25 8.41
CA VAL A 220 -5.53 3.66 9.21
C VAL A 220 -5.66 2.14 9.30
N LYS A 221 -6.87 1.62 9.56
CA LYS A 221 -7.11 0.18 9.69
C LYS A 221 -7.15 -0.52 8.33
N ARG A 222 -7.47 0.21 7.26
CA ARG A 222 -7.34 -0.33 5.90
C ARG A 222 -5.89 -0.61 5.53
N ASN A 223 -4.92 0.16 6.02
CA ASN A 223 -3.50 -0.15 5.81
C ASN A 223 -3.07 -1.43 6.53
N ALA A 224 -3.64 -1.74 7.70
CA ALA A 224 -3.45 -3.04 8.34
C ALA A 224 -3.94 -4.18 7.43
N ALA A 225 -5.17 -4.06 6.90
CA ALA A 225 -5.72 -5.04 5.98
C ALA A 225 -4.87 -5.16 4.70
N GLY A 226 -4.46 -4.04 4.11
CA GLY A 226 -3.59 -3.99 2.93
C GLY A 226 -2.25 -4.68 3.16
N ALA A 227 -1.58 -4.43 4.29
CA ALA A 227 -0.31 -5.09 4.61
C ALA A 227 -0.49 -6.60 4.84
N SER A 228 -1.54 -7.01 5.55
CA SER A 228 -1.83 -8.43 5.78
C SER A 228 -2.16 -9.18 4.48
N ASN A 229 -2.97 -8.57 3.61
CA ASN A 229 -3.34 -9.11 2.30
C ASN A 229 -2.12 -9.21 1.38
N ALA A 230 -1.21 -8.24 1.44
CA ALA A 230 0.02 -8.26 0.66
C ALA A 230 0.93 -9.42 1.06
N MET A 231 1.15 -9.62 2.36
CA MET A 231 1.94 -10.73 2.89
C MET A 231 1.37 -12.09 2.47
N ILE A 232 0.06 -12.29 2.66
CA ILE A 232 -0.61 -13.53 2.27
C ILE A 232 -0.58 -13.75 0.75
N SER A 233 -0.77 -12.69 -0.04
CA SER A 233 -0.72 -12.80 -1.51
C SER A 233 0.68 -13.15 -2.02
N ALA A 234 1.72 -12.61 -1.36
CA ALA A 234 3.10 -12.97 -1.65
C ALA A 234 3.38 -14.44 -1.31
N ASP A 235 2.97 -14.90 -0.12
CA ASP A 235 3.13 -16.30 0.28
C ASP A 235 2.40 -17.26 -0.68
N LEU A 236 1.17 -16.92 -1.11
CA LEU A 236 0.42 -17.70 -2.10
C LEU A 236 1.19 -17.82 -3.42
N ALA A 237 1.68 -16.71 -3.96
CA ALA A 237 2.43 -16.71 -5.22
C ALA A 237 3.75 -17.49 -5.10
N LEU A 238 4.51 -17.30 -4.01
CA LEU A 238 5.75 -18.03 -3.72
C LEU A 238 5.51 -19.53 -3.56
N ALA A 239 4.36 -19.93 -3.00
CA ALA A 239 3.94 -21.33 -2.89
C ALA A 239 3.49 -21.95 -4.24
N GLY A 240 3.48 -21.17 -5.33
CA GLY A 240 3.08 -21.63 -6.65
C GLY A 240 1.59 -21.57 -6.92
N VAL A 241 0.81 -20.90 -6.08
CA VAL A 241 -0.61 -20.61 -6.36
C VAL A 241 -0.67 -19.58 -7.49
N THR A 242 -1.32 -19.94 -8.59
CA THR A 242 -1.44 -19.08 -9.77
C THR A 242 -2.72 -18.25 -9.73
N SER A 243 -2.73 -17.13 -10.45
CA SER A 243 -3.94 -16.37 -10.70
C SER A 243 -4.58 -16.80 -12.03
N THR A 244 -5.81 -17.29 -12.00
CA THR A 244 -6.55 -17.63 -13.23
C THR A 244 -6.77 -16.42 -14.14
N ILE A 245 -7.04 -15.25 -13.54
CA ILE A 245 -7.19 -13.99 -14.27
C ILE A 245 -5.84 -13.24 -14.25
N PRO A 246 -5.29 -12.86 -15.41
CA PRO A 246 -4.03 -12.11 -15.49
C PRO A 246 -4.05 -10.79 -14.73
N CYS A 247 -2.87 -10.33 -14.29
CA CYS A 247 -2.73 -9.08 -13.53
C CYS A 247 -3.35 -7.87 -14.26
N ASP A 248 -3.09 -7.72 -15.56
CA ASP A 248 -3.61 -6.60 -16.34
C ASP A 248 -5.13 -6.57 -16.42
N GLU A 249 -5.78 -7.74 -16.56
CA GLU A 249 -7.24 -7.85 -16.54
C GLU A 249 -7.83 -7.53 -15.16
N VAL A 250 -7.13 -7.87 -14.07
CA VAL A 250 -7.54 -7.49 -12.71
C VAL A 250 -7.46 -5.98 -12.53
N ILE A 251 -6.41 -5.33 -13.05
CA ILE A 251 -6.25 -3.87 -13.01
C ILE A 251 -7.35 -3.19 -13.83
N GLU A 252 -7.66 -3.71 -15.01
CA GLU A 252 -8.76 -3.22 -15.84
C GLU A 252 -10.12 -3.40 -15.14
N ALA A 253 -10.35 -4.54 -14.48
CA ALA A 253 -11.55 -4.77 -13.70
C ALA A 253 -11.68 -3.76 -12.56
N MET A 254 -10.59 -3.47 -11.84
CA MET A 254 -10.56 -2.43 -10.82
C MET A 254 -10.97 -1.07 -11.38
N PHE A 255 -10.43 -0.69 -12.54
CA PHE A 255 -10.77 0.57 -13.21
C PHE A 255 -12.26 0.65 -13.56
N ARG A 256 -12.80 -0.39 -14.22
CA ARG A 256 -14.23 -0.46 -14.60
C ARG A 256 -15.14 -0.41 -13.38
N ILE A 257 -14.82 -1.13 -12.31
CA ILE A 257 -15.55 -1.06 -11.04
C ILE A 257 -15.56 0.37 -10.50
N GLY A 258 -14.40 1.04 -10.48
CA GLY A 258 -14.28 2.42 -10.03
C GLY A 258 -15.16 3.38 -10.82
N GLN A 259 -15.18 3.27 -12.15
CA GLN A 259 -16.03 4.10 -13.02
C GLN A 259 -17.53 3.92 -12.75
N THR A 260 -17.95 2.70 -12.40
CA THR A 260 -19.35 2.38 -12.10
C THR A 260 -19.74 2.64 -10.64
N MET A 261 -18.78 2.96 -9.77
CA MET A 261 -19.03 3.18 -8.35
C MET A 261 -19.94 4.40 -8.14
N PRO A 262 -21.06 4.29 -7.40
CA PRO A 262 -21.90 5.44 -7.09
C PRO A 262 -21.11 6.57 -6.43
N VAL A 263 -21.44 7.82 -6.77
CA VAL A 263 -20.77 9.00 -6.20
C VAL A 263 -20.84 8.99 -4.67
N ALA A 264 -21.99 8.62 -4.10
CA ALA A 264 -22.20 8.51 -2.66
C ALA A 264 -21.33 7.45 -1.94
N LEU A 265 -20.72 6.53 -2.68
CA LEU A 265 -19.80 5.51 -2.15
C LEU A 265 -18.33 5.80 -2.47
N ARG A 266 -18.08 6.97 -3.09
CA ARG A 266 -16.76 7.58 -3.18
C ARG A 266 -16.64 8.59 -2.04
N GLU A 267 -15.59 9.41 -2.09
CA GLU A 267 -15.12 10.27 -0.98
C GLU A 267 -16.08 11.42 -0.60
N THR A 268 -17.37 11.33 -0.92
CA THR A 268 -18.38 12.36 -0.66
C THR A 268 -19.01 12.29 0.73
N ALA A 269 -18.75 11.25 1.53
CA ALA A 269 -19.30 11.08 2.88
C ALA A 269 -20.84 10.86 2.95
N GLU A 270 -21.47 10.51 1.82
CA GLU A 270 -22.94 10.52 1.69
C GLU A 270 -23.61 9.16 1.89
N GLY A 271 -22.91 8.04 1.59
CA GLY A 271 -23.55 6.73 1.44
C GLY A 271 -22.97 5.57 2.25
N GLY A 272 -21.80 5.72 2.88
CA GLY A 272 -21.09 4.61 3.52
C GLY A 272 -20.88 4.79 5.03
N LEU A 273 -19.65 4.51 5.48
CA LEU A 273 -19.25 4.56 6.88
C LEU A 273 -19.37 5.97 7.49
N ALA A 274 -19.04 7.01 6.72
CA ALA A 274 -19.11 8.40 7.17
C ALA A 274 -20.55 8.84 7.43
N ALA A 275 -21.51 8.32 6.64
CA ALA A 275 -22.92 8.65 6.75
C ALA A 275 -23.64 7.99 7.94
N THR A 276 -22.97 7.10 8.69
CA THR A 276 -23.54 6.45 9.89
C THR A 276 -23.82 7.45 11.02
N PRO A 277 -24.71 7.14 11.99
CA PRO A 277 -25.01 8.05 13.10
C PRO A 277 -23.76 8.48 13.90
N THR A 278 -22.80 7.56 14.08
CA THR A 278 -21.54 7.88 14.76
C THR A 278 -20.61 8.68 13.86
N GLY A 279 -20.52 8.36 12.56
CA GLY A 279 -19.73 9.14 11.60
C GLY A 279 -20.16 10.60 11.53
N ARG A 280 -21.48 10.85 11.40
CA ARG A 280 -22.07 12.19 11.38
C ARG A 280 -21.84 12.95 12.70
N ARG A 281 -22.04 12.29 13.85
CA ARG A 281 -21.77 12.90 15.16
C ARG A 281 -20.30 13.33 15.29
N LEU A 282 -19.35 12.48 14.88
CA LEU A 282 -17.93 12.79 14.95
C LEU A 282 -17.56 13.94 13.99
N GLN A 283 -18.16 14.00 12.80
CA GLN A 283 -17.98 15.12 11.88
C GLN A 283 -18.45 16.44 12.49
N GLU A 284 -19.63 16.46 13.13
CA GLU A 284 -20.14 17.64 13.84
C GLU A 284 -19.26 18.05 15.03
N GLU A 285 -18.70 17.10 15.78
CA GLU A 285 -17.78 17.39 16.89
C GLU A 285 -16.46 18.02 16.42
N ILE A 286 -15.99 17.64 15.23
CA ILE A 286 -14.71 18.13 14.67
C ILE A 286 -14.87 19.49 13.98
N PHE A 287 -15.91 19.66 13.16
CA PHE A 287 -16.07 20.86 12.33
C PHE A 287 -17.19 21.82 12.80
N GLY A 288 -17.93 21.44 13.84
CA GLY A 288 -19.19 22.10 14.20
C GLY A 288 -20.36 21.62 13.34
N LYS A 289 -21.57 22.08 13.67
CA LYS A 289 -22.74 21.83 12.82
C LYS A 289 -22.55 22.54 11.48
N ILE A 290 -22.54 21.77 10.40
CA ILE A 290 -22.68 22.30 9.06
C ILE A 290 -24.13 22.78 8.96
N ASN A 291 -24.35 24.09 9.05
CA ASN A 291 -25.67 24.64 8.78
C ASN A 291 -25.92 24.51 7.28
N ASP A 292 -26.96 23.75 6.91
CA ASP A 292 -27.48 23.67 5.54
C ASP A 292 -27.93 25.05 5.02
#